data_AF-A0A4S8MQ50-F1
#
_entry.id   AF-A0A4S8MQ50-F1
#
_cell.length_a   1.000
_cell.length_b   1.000
_cell.length_c   1.000
_cell.angle_alpha   90.00
_cell.angle_beta   90.00
_cell.angle_gamma   90.00
#
_symmetry.space_group_name_H-M   'P 1'
#
loop_
_entity.id
_entity.type
_entity.pdbx_description
1 polymer ?
#
loop_
_entity_poly.entity_id
_entity_poly.type
_entity_poly.pdbx_seq_one_letter_code
_entity_poly.pdbx_strand_id
1 'polypeptide(L)'
;MINQEANDEVYAFWRNKILARFGDPVMQEKLAPQVAPYPFAAKKPVMDDNYYKVLSQTNVDLVDVRKTPIQEITDKGILTSDGVEYEVDILVIACGFDGATGGITQIDIRGLDDASIKDKWTKGVYTNLGMTTANFPNMFIVYGPQSPSILSNAPTTIEIQCAWITTCIEYLKNNRLTRIEATREAEDKWRDLTMSVAGGGGGE
;
A
#
# COMPACT_ATOMS: atom_id res chain seq x y z
N MET A 1 7.63 13.79 0.29
CA MET A 1 8.33 15.08 0.12
C MET A 1 7.41 15.97 -0.70
N ILE A 2 7.03 17.15 -0.19
CA ILE A 2 6.04 18.02 -0.86
C ILE A 2 6.66 18.98 -1.90
N ASN A 3 8.00 19.08 -1.93
CA ASN A 3 8.73 19.89 -2.89
C ASN A 3 9.19 19.00 -4.06
N GLN A 4 8.72 19.31 -5.27
CA GLN A 4 8.98 18.52 -6.47
C GLN A 4 10.46 18.59 -6.89
N GLU A 5 11.06 19.78 -6.91
CA GLU A 5 12.46 19.98 -7.31
C GLU A 5 13.43 19.14 -6.44
N ALA A 6 13.21 19.15 -5.13
CA ALA A 6 13.98 18.33 -4.20
C ALA A 6 13.77 16.83 -4.44
N ASN A 7 12.56 16.40 -4.83
CA ASN A 7 12.29 15.00 -5.13
C ASN A 7 12.96 14.56 -6.45
N ASP A 8 12.97 15.45 -7.45
CA ASP A 8 13.60 15.22 -8.74
C ASP A 8 15.11 15.02 -8.61
N GLU A 9 15.77 15.80 -7.74
CA GLU A 9 17.21 15.61 -7.45
C GLU A 9 17.50 14.24 -6.82
N VAL A 10 16.63 13.79 -5.89
CA VAL A 10 16.77 12.45 -5.28
C VAL A 10 16.55 11.35 -6.32
N TYR A 11 15.54 11.51 -7.18
CA TYR A 11 15.29 10.58 -8.28
C TYR A 11 16.48 10.52 -9.25
N ALA A 12 17.03 11.68 -9.63
CA ALA A 12 18.17 11.78 -10.54
C ALA A 12 19.40 11.07 -9.97
N PHE A 13 19.68 11.24 -8.68
CA PHE A 13 20.75 10.51 -8.01
C PHE A 13 20.55 8.99 -8.07
N TRP A 14 19.36 8.51 -7.68
CA TRP A 14 19.02 7.08 -7.75
C TRP A 14 19.17 6.54 -9.18
N ARG A 15 18.60 7.24 -10.16
CA ARG A 15 18.66 6.86 -11.57
C ARG A 15 20.10 6.71 -12.03
N ASN A 16 20.96 7.70 -11.78
CA ASN A 16 22.37 7.65 -12.18
C ASN A 16 23.11 6.43 -11.59
N LYS A 17 22.80 6.05 -10.34
CA LYS A 17 23.37 4.85 -9.70
C LYS A 17 22.88 3.54 -10.33
N ILE A 18 21.62 3.48 -10.78
CA ILE A 18 21.09 2.31 -11.47
C ILE A 18 21.65 2.21 -12.88
N LEU A 19 21.65 3.30 -13.65
CA LEU A 19 22.14 3.31 -15.03
C LEU A 19 23.60 2.84 -15.14
N ALA A 20 24.45 3.22 -14.18
CA ALA A 20 25.86 2.80 -14.13
C ALA A 20 26.05 1.27 -14.02
N ARG A 21 24.99 0.50 -13.73
CA ARG A 21 25.01 -0.97 -13.64
C ARG A 21 24.71 -1.66 -14.97
N PHE A 22 24.22 -0.94 -15.98
CA PHE A 22 23.77 -1.49 -17.25
C PHE A 22 24.48 -0.83 -18.43
N GLY A 23 24.83 -1.61 -19.45
CA GLY A 23 25.39 -1.09 -20.70
C GLY A 23 24.36 -0.83 -21.80
N ASP A 24 23.20 -1.52 -21.75
CA ASP A 24 22.15 -1.39 -22.77
C ASP A 24 21.24 -0.17 -22.50
N PRO A 25 21.23 0.84 -23.38
CA PRO A 25 20.39 2.03 -23.22
C PRO A 25 18.89 1.72 -23.24
N VAL A 26 18.46 0.64 -23.89
CA VAL A 26 17.04 0.24 -23.93
C VAL A 26 16.61 -0.29 -22.55
N MET A 27 17.42 -1.18 -21.96
CA MET A 27 17.16 -1.71 -20.61
C MET A 27 17.23 -0.62 -19.54
N GLN A 28 18.20 0.30 -19.67
CA GLN A 28 18.34 1.47 -18.83
C GLN A 28 17.04 2.30 -18.76
N GLU A 29 16.45 2.64 -19.90
CA GLU A 29 15.23 3.45 -19.94
C GLU A 29 13.99 2.68 -19.43
N LYS A 30 13.95 1.35 -19.63
CA LYS A 30 12.87 0.52 -19.05
C LYS A 30 12.92 0.52 -17.51
N LEU A 31 14.12 0.45 -16.92
CA LEU A 31 14.31 0.29 -15.48
C LEU A 31 14.30 1.61 -14.71
N ALA A 32 14.99 2.62 -15.23
CA ALA A 32 15.16 3.92 -14.61
C ALA A 32 14.91 5.01 -15.66
N PRO A 33 13.64 5.23 -16.04
CA PRO A 33 13.28 6.16 -17.12
C PRO A 33 13.71 7.60 -16.81
N GLN A 34 13.94 8.40 -17.84
CA GLN A 34 14.31 9.81 -17.68
C GLN A 34 13.24 10.60 -16.91
N VAL A 35 11.97 10.31 -17.19
CA VAL A 35 10.83 10.88 -16.47
C VAL A 35 10.41 9.89 -15.38
N ALA A 36 10.44 10.33 -14.12
CA ALA A 36 10.02 9.49 -13.01
C ALA A 36 8.56 9.06 -13.18
N PRO A 37 8.24 7.76 -13.04
CA PRO A 37 6.86 7.27 -13.18
C PRO A 37 5.94 7.75 -12.04
N TYR A 38 6.52 8.16 -10.91
CA TYR A 38 5.88 8.76 -9.75
C TYR A 38 6.97 9.39 -8.86
N PRO A 39 6.63 10.29 -7.91
CA PRO A 39 7.61 10.89 -7.02
C PRO A 39 8.42 9.84 -6.24
N PHE A 40 9.74 9.97 -6.21
CA PHE A 40 10.62 9.02 -5.56
C PHE A 40 10.23 8.81 -4.09
N ALA A 41 10.16 7.54 -3.68
CA ALA A 41 9.72 7.09 -2.35
C ALA A 41 8.28 7.48 -1.94
N ALA A 42 7.41 7.88 -2.88
CA ALA A 42 5.96 8.00 -2.62
C ALA A 42 5.30 6.65 -2.27
N LYS A 43 5.94 5.54 -2.66
CA LYS A 43 5.64 4.17 -2.22
C LYS A 43 6.87 3.60 -1.52
N LYS A 44 6.66 2.62 -0.64
CA LYS A 44 7.76 1.93 0.06
C LYS A 44 8.73 1.31 -0.94
N PRO A 45 10.00 1.76 -1.03
CA PRO A 45 10.97 1.19 -1.94
C PRO A 45 11.27 -0.27 -1.58
N VAL A 46 11.52 -1.09 -2.60
CA VAL A 46 12.02 -2.45 -2.42
C VAL A 46 13.52 -2.38 -2.21
N MET A 47 14.02 -3.07 -1.17
CA MET A 47 15.45 -3.28 -0.99
C MET A 47 15.89 -4.46 -1.85
N ASP A 48 16.92 -4.26 -2.66
CA ASP A 48 17.49 -5.31 -3.50
C ASP A 48 18.96 -5.54 -3.21
N ASP A 49 19.39 -6.79 -3.37
CA ASP A 49 20.79 -7.18 -3.36
C ASP A 49 21.27 -7.52 -4.78
N ASN A 50 20.50 -8.33 -5.51
CA ASN A 50 20.88 -8.86 -6.83
C ASN A 50 19.87 -8.60 -7.95
N TYR A 51 18.79 -7.83 -7.71
CA TYR A 51 17.70 -7.67 -8.69
C TYR A 51 18.21 -7.14 -10.04
N TYR A 52 18.94 -6.02 -10.01
CA TYR A 52 19.50 -5.42 -11.23
C TYR A 52 20.56 -6.30 -11.92
N LYS A 53 21.29 -7.11 -11.15
CA LYS A 53 22.29 -8.03 -11.69
C LYS A 53 21.62 -9.19 -12.45
N VAL A 54 20.53 -9.74 -11.90
CA VAL A 54 19.75 -10.80 -12.57
C VAL A 54 19.19 -10.30 -13.89
N LEU A 55 18.68 -9.08 -13.92
CA LEU A 55 18.17 -8.44 -15.14
C LEU A 55 19.22 -8.20 -16.23
N SER A 56 20.51 -8.35 -15.94
CA SER A 56 21.59 -8.24 -16.94
C SER A 56 22.00 -9.60 -17.52
N GLN A 57 21.40 -10.70 -17.09
CA GLN A 57 21.72 -12.03 -17.58
C GLN A 57 21.08 -12.26 -18.96
N THR A 58 21.74 -13.06 -19.80
CA THR A 58 21.30 -13.32 -21.18
C THR A 58 20.03 -14.15 -21.30
N ASN A 59 19.58 -14.76 -20.20
CA ASN A 59 18.38 -15.61 -20.11
C ASN A 59 17.25 -14.94 -19.33
N VAL A 60 17.30 -13.61 -19.16
CA VAL A 60 16.30 -12.85 -18.41
C VAL A 60 15.81 -11.69 -19.27
N ASP A 61 14.53 -11.71 -19.58
CA ASP A 61 13.87 -10.66 -20.35
C ASP A 61 13.02 -9.75 -19.46
N LEU A 62 13.04 -8.45 -19.76
CA LEU A 62 12.12 -7.46 -19.18
C LEU A 62 11.12 -6.98 -20.25
N VAL A 63 9.88 -7.43 -20.12
CA VAL A 63 8.77 -7.09 -21.00
C VAL A 63 8.01 -5.88 -20.43
N ASP A 64 7.85 -4.82 -21.23
CA ASP A 64 7.16 -3.59 -20.81
C ASP A 64 5.67 -3.65 -21.19
N VAL A 65 4.86 -4.20 -20.28
CA VAL A 65 3.41 -4.37 -20.46
C VAL A 65 2.62 -3.05 -20.52
N ARG A 66 3.26 -1.89 -20.32
CA ARG A 66 2.62 -0.59 -20.59
C ARG A 66 2.55 -0.32 -22.09
N LYS A 67 3.50 -0.86 -22.86
CA LYS A 67 3.54 -0.76 -24.33
C LYS A 67 2.79 -1.92 -24.98
N THR A 68 2.92 -3.12 -24.41
CA THR A 68 2.29 -4.35 -24.90
C THR A 68 1.48 -5.02 -23.79
N PRO A 69 0.29 -4.49 -23.43
CA PRO A 69 -0.55 -5.05 -22.37
C PRO A 69 -0.80 -6.55 -22.53
N ILE A 70 -0.87 -7.26 -21.39
CA ILE A 70 -1.30 -8.66 -21.35
C ILE A 70 -2.76 -8.72 -21.79
N GLN A 71 -3.05 -9.55 -22.79
CA GLN A 71 -4.41 -9.79 -23.28
C GLN A 71 -5.02 -11.01 -22.59
N GLU A 72 -4.29 -12.12 -22.57
CA GLU A 72 -4.81 -13.41 -22.13
C GLU A 72 -3.67 -14.30 -21.61
N ILE A 73 -4.03 -15.16 -20.65
CA ILE A 73 -3.20 -16.31 -20.26
C ILE A 73 -3.70 -17.50 -21.05
N THR A 74 -2.84 -18.08 -21.88
CA THR A 74 -3.13 -19.22 -22.74
C THR A 74 -2.68 -20.52 -22.07
N ASP A 75 -2.97 -21.67 -22.71
CA ASP A 75 -2.47 -22.97 -22.27
C ASP A 75 -0.93 -23.08 -22.30
N LYS A 76 -0.25 -22.18 -23.01
CA LYS A 76 1.22 -22.19 -23.14
C LYS A 76 1.91 -21.09 -22.34
N GLY A 77 1.23 -19.98 -22.05
CA GLY A 77 1.85 -18.84 -21.39
C GLY A 77 1.04 -17.55 -21.46
N ILE A 78 1.69 -16.45 -21.84
CA ILE A 78 1.11 -15.10 -21.77
C ILE A 78 1.08 -14.46 -23.17
N LEU A 79 -0.11 -14.12 -23.66
CA LEU A 79 -0.29 -13.37 -24.90
C LEU A 79 -0.34 -11.86 -24.61
N THR A 80 0.53 -11.10 -25.28
CA THR A 80 0.53 -9.63 -25.24
C THR A 80 -0.16 -9.02 -26.46
N SER A 81 -0.53 -7.74 -26.37
CA SER A 81 -1.39 -7.06 -27.35
C SER A 81 -0.79 -6.88 -28.75
N ASP A 82 0.52 -7.08 -28.89
CA ASP A 82 1.25 -7.10 -30.15
C ASP A 82 1.24 -8.48 -30.82
N GLY A 83 0.55 -9.47 -30.24
CA GLY A 83 0.43 -10.84 -30.75
C GLY A 83 1.60 -11.75 -30.38
N VAL A 84 2.50 -11.31 -29.51
CA VAL A 84 3.61 -12.13 -29.01
C VAL A 84 3.11 -13.01 -27.85
N GLU A 85 3.40 -14.30 -27.93
CA GLU A 85 3.11 -15.27 -26.87
C GLU A 85 4.42 -15.66 -26.17
N TYR A 86 4.50 -15.38 -24.87
CA TYR A 86 5.60 -15.78 -24.01
C TYR A 86 5.29 -17.13 -23.37
N GLU A 87 5.77 -18.21 -23.98
CA GLU A 87 5.60 -19.57 -23.45
C GLU A 87 6.40 -19.75 -22.15
N VAL A 88 5.76 -20.25 -21.09
CA VAL A 88 6.37 -20.45 -19.77
C VAL A 88 5.86 -21.73 -19.11
N ASP A 89 6.75 -22.47 -18.45
CA ASP A 89 6.37 -23.64 -17.66
C ASP A 89 5.74 -23.26 -16.30
N ILE A 90 6.15 -22.11 -15.75
CA ILE A 90 5.75 -21.63 -14.43
C ILE A 90 5.38 -20.15 -14.51
N LEU A 91 4.17 -19.83 -14.06
CA LEU A 91 3.68 -18.46 -13.94
C LEU A 91 3.59 -18.03 -12.47
N VAL A 92 4.30 -16.98 -12.10
CA VAL A 92 4.24 -16.37 -10.76
C VAL A 92 3.45 -15.06 -10.83
N ILE A 93 2.31 -15.00 -10.14
CA ILE A 93 1.46 -13.80 -10.08
C ILE A 93 1.88 -12.93 -8.89
N ALA A 94 2.74 -11.93 -9.15
CA ALA A 94 3.25 -11.00 -8.15
C ALA A 94 2.54 -9.62 -8.18
N CYS A 95 1.23 -9.60 -8.42
CA CYS A 95 0.44 -8.36 -8.63
C CYS A 95 0.05 -7.62 -7.35
N GLY A 96 0.44 -8.10 -6.17
CA GLY A 96 0.16 -7.48 -4.87
C GLY A 96 -1.16 -7.94 -4.23
N PHE A 97 -1.69 -7.11 -3.34
CA PHE A 97 -2.87 -7.40 -2.50
C PHE A 97 -3.82 -6.21 -2.45
N ASP A 98 -5.07 -6.43 -2.02
CA ASP A 98 -5.88 -5.36 -1.41
C ASP A 98 -5.28 -5.02 -0.03
N GLY A 99 -4.27 -4.16 -0.05
CA GLY A 99 -3.45 -3.83 1.11
C GLY A 99 -4.04 -2.81 2.07
N ALA A 100 -5.18 -2.19 1.74
CA ALA A 100 -5.79 -1.16 2.57
C ALA A 100 -6.95 -1.72 3.42
N THR A 101 -7.81 -2.55 2.80
CA THR A 101 -9.06 -2.99 3.43
C THR A 101 -9.27 -4.49 3.42
N GLY A 102 -8.66 -5.19 2.46
CA GLY A 102 -9.04 -6.57 2.10
C GLY A 102 -9.03 -7.56 3.26
N GLY A 103 -7.98 -7.54 4.09
CA GLY A 103 -7.88 -8.46 5.23
C GLY A 103 -9.01 -8.31 6.26
N ILE A 104 -9.55 -7.10 6.43
CA ILE A 104 -10.63 -6.82 7.39
C ILE A 104 -11.99 -7.08 6.74
N THR A 105 -12.19 -6.61 5.50
CA THR A 105 -13.48 -6.69 4.79
C THR A 105 -13.81 -8.08 4.25
N GLN A 106 -12.86 -9.02 4.30
CA GLN A 106 -13.09 -10.44 4.01
C GLN A 106 -13.74 -11.21 5.17
N ILE A 107 -13.70 -10.68 6.39
CA ILE A 107 -14.37 -11.25 7.56
C ILE A 107 -15.76 -10.63 7.64
N ASP A 108 -16.80 -11.44 7.89
CA ASP A 108 -18.17 -10.94 8.10
C ASP A 108 -18.33 -10.31 9.50
N ILE A 109 -17.67 -9.17 9.71
CA ILE A 109 -17.77 -8.37 10.92
C ILE A 109 -18.95 -7.42 10.78
N ARG A 110 -19.90 -7.52 11.71
CA ARG A 110 -21.15 -6.76 11.69
C ARG A 110 -21.25 -5.80 12.87
N GLY A 111 -21.74 -4.60 12.59
CA GLY A 111 -21.96 -3.57 13.60
C GLY A 111 -23.30 -3.74 14.31
N LEU A 112 -23.66 -2.74 15.13
CA LEU A 112 -24.89 -2.77 15.94
C LEU A 112 -26.19 -2.71 15.12
N ASP A 113 -26.10 -2.21 13.89
CA ASP A 113 -27.20 -2.12 12.92
C ASP A 113 -27.21 -3.31 11.93
N ASP A 114 -26.44 -4.37 12.21
CA ASP A 114 -26.24 -5.56 11.36
C ASP A 114 -25.57 -5.26 9.99
N ALA A 115 -25.14 -4.01 9.75
CA ALA A 115 -24.37 -3.65 8.58
C ALA A 115 -22.93 -4.19 8.68
N SER A 116 -22.41 -4.76 7.59
CA SER A 116 -21.05 -5.26 7.56
C SER A 116 -20.02 -4.13 7.48
N ILE A 117 -18.83 -4.35 8.03
CA ILE A 117 -17.71 -3.39 7.88
C ILE A 117 -17.32 -3.19 6.41
N LYS A 118 -17.49 -4.23 5.60
CA LYS A 118 -17.31 -4.18 4.15
C LYS A 118 -18.25 -3.16 3.52
N ASP A 119 -19.54 -3.20 3.87
CA ASP A 119 -20.54 -2.25 3.35
C ASP A 119 -20.23 -0.82 3.81
N LYS A 120 -19.86 -0.65 5.10
CA LYS A 120 -19.47 0.65 5.66
C LYS A 120 -18.33 1.31 4.88
N TRP A 121 -17.33 0.53 4.47
CA TRP A 121 -16.11 1.07 3.83
C TRP A 121 -16.15 1.13 2.31
N THR A 122 -17.30 0.85 1.67
CA THR A 122 -17.45 0.91 0.20
C THR A 122 -17.12 2.27 -0.42
N LYS A 123 -17.34 3.38 0.31
CA LYS A 123 -17.09 4.76 -0.15
C LYS A 123 -15.80 5.37 0.40
N GLY A 124 -15.00 4.57 1.10
CA GLY A 124 -13.79 5.01 1.79
C GLY A 124 -13.73 4.47 3.20
N VAL A 125 -12.52 4.43 3.73
CA VAL A 125 -12.27 3.95 5.08
C VAL A 125 -12.51 5.07 6.09
N TYR A 126 -13.23 4.73 7.14
CA TYR A 126 -13.48 5.58 8.30
C TYR A 126 -13.05 4.83 9.55
N THR A 127 -12.07 5.39 10.25
CA THR A 127 -11.59 4.92 11.54
C THR A 127 -11.35 6.11 12.45
N ASN A 128 -11.30 5.85 13.75
CA ASN A 128 -10.75 6.75 14.74
C ASN A 128 -9.40 6.20 15.22
N LEU A 129 -8.36 7.05 15.15
CA LEU A 129 -6.97 6.73 15.48
C LEU A 129 -6.35 5.58 14.65
N GLY A 130 -6.98 5.16 13.55
CA GLY A 130 -6.57 3.96 12.80
C GLY A 130 -6.76 2.65 13.56
N MET A 131 -7.47 2.67 14.69
CA MET A 131 -7.59 1.53 15.62
C MET A 131 -9.02 1.18 16.02
N THR A 132 -9.98 2.07 15.82
CA THR A 132 -11.39 1.84 16.17
C THR A 132 -12.28 2.37 15.07
N THR A 133 -13.55 1.95 15.02
CA THR A 133 -14.50 2.43 14.02
C THR A 133 -15.91 2.51 14.61
N ALA A 134 -16.65 3.56 14.28
CA ALA A 134 -17.98 3.80 14.83
C ALA A 134 -18.96 2.69 14.41
N ASN A 135 -19.93 2.37 15.26
CA ASN A 135 -20.89 1.26 15.10
C ASN A 135 -20.31 -0.15 15.34
N PHE A 136 -19.02 -0.27 15.69
CA PHE A 136 -18.35 -1.53 16.03
C PHE A 136 -17.76 -1.45 17.45
N PRO A 137 -18.59 -1.55 18.50
CA PRO A 137 -18.15 -1.37 19.88
C PRO A 137 -17.15 -2.46 20.30
N ASN A 138 -16.22 -2.10 21.18
CA ASN A 138 -15.19 -3.00 21.73
C ASN A 138 -14.31 -3.69 20.67
N MET A 139 -14.35 -3.24 19.42
CA MET A 139 -13.50 -3.74 18.34
C MET A 139 -12.27 -2.84 18.19
N PHE A 140 -11.09 -3.46 18.23
CA PHE A 140 -9.82 -2.81 17.94
C PHE A 140 -9.17 -3.40 16.70
N ILE A 141 -8.55 -2.53 15.90
CA ILE A 141 -7.82 -2.87 14.68
C ILE A 141 -6.35 -2.55 14.92
N VAL A 142 -5.47 -3.53 14.71
CA VAL A 142 -4.03 -3.36 14.81
C VAL A 142 -3.43 -3.37 13.41
N TYR A 143 -2.52 -2.45 13.14
CA TYR A 143 -1.84 -2.28 11.86
C TYR A 143 -2.83 -2.11 10.69
N GLY A 144 -3.96 -1.45 10.97
CA GLY A 144 -5.08 -1.23 10.05
C GLY A 144 -4.95 0.01 9.17
N PRO A 145 -5.96 0.31 8.36
CA PRO A 145 -5.98 1.51 7.54
C PRO A 145 -6.00 2.79 8.38
N GLN A 146 -5.53 3.90 7.80
CA GLN A 146 -5.40 5.21 8.48
C GLN A 146 -4.51 5.21 9.74
N SER A 147 -3.71 4.15 9.93
CA SER A 147 -2.60 4.08 10.87
C SER A 147 -1.27 4.21 10.11
N PRO A 148 -0.11 4.40 10.78
CA PRO A 148 1.19 4.49 10.10
C PRO A 148 1.49 3.31 9.17
N SER A 149 1.06 2.11 9.56
CA SER A 149 1.01 0.87 8.76
C SER A 149 2.17 0.72 7.75
N ILE A 150 1.88 0.78 6.46
CA ILE A 150 2.84 0.50 5.39
C ILE A 150 4.01 1.51 5.32
N LEU A 151 3.87 2.67 5.96
CA LEU A 151 4.88 3.72 6.01
C LEU A 151 5.78 3.62 7.25
N SER A 152 5.63 2.58 8.07
CA SER A 152 6.42 2.38 9.28
C SER A 152 7.11 1.01 9.33
N ASN A 153 7.91 0.82 10.38
CA ASN A 153 8.35 -0.50 10.81
C ASN A 153 7.20 -1.20 11.54
N ALA A 154 6.74 -2.34 11.00
CA ALA A 154 5.53 -2.99 11.48
C ALA A 154 5.57 -3.35 12.98
N PRO A 155 6.62 -4.02 13.51
CA PRO A 155 6.68 -4.33 14.94
C PRO A 155 6.58 -3.09 15.83
N THR A 156 7.24 -1.99 15.47
CA THR A 156 7.19 -0.75 16.24
C THR A 156 5.77 -0.18 16.30
N THR A 157 5.06 -0.13 15.18
CA THR A 157 3.68 0.35 15.16
C THR A 157 2.75 -0.58 15.92
N ILE A 158 2.91 -1.90 15.77
CA ILE A 158 2.13 -2.91 16.48
C ILE A 158 2.33 -2.76 18.00
N GLU A 159 3.57 -2.64 18.48
CA GLU A 159 3.85 -2.46 19.92
C GLU A 159 3.18 -1.22 20.49
N ILE A 160 3.29 -0.08 19.79
CA ILE A 160 2.66 1.18 20.21
C ILE A 160 1.13 1.04 20.26
N GLN A 161 0.52 0.44 19.23
CA GLN A 161 -0.93 0.24 19.18
C GLN A 161 -1.40 -0.74 20.25
N CYS A 162 -0.72 -1.87 20.43
CA CYS A 162 -1.03 -2.85 21.45
C CYS A 162 -0.89 -2.28 22.87
N ALA A 163 0.13 -1.46 23.13
CA ALA A 163 0.29 -0.77 24.41
C ALA A 163 -0.88 0.20 24.68
N TRP A 164 -1.29 0.96 23.67
CA TRP A 164 -2.45 1.86 23.78
C TRP A 164 -3.76 1.09 24.00
N ILE A 165 -4.01 0.03 23.23
CA ILE A 165 -5.21 -0.81 23.35
C ILE A 165 -5.25 -1.47 24.74
N THR A 166 -4.13 -1.98 25.23
CA THR A 166 -4.05 -2.59 26.56
C THR A 166 -4.39 -1.57 27.65
N THR A 167 -3.80 -0.37 27.58
CA THR A 167 -4.09 0.73 28.51
C THR A 167 -5.58 1.13 28.45
N CYS A 168 -6.17 1.16 27.25
CA CYS A 168 -7.59 1.45 27.07
C CYS A 168 -8.48 0.38 27.73
N ILE A 169 -8.19 -0.89 27.50
CA ILE A 169 -8.93 -2.01 28.10
C ILE A 169 -8.80 -2.01 29.63
N GLU A 170 -7.60 -1.75 30.17
CA GLU A 170 -7.38 -1.60 31.61
C GLU A 170 -8.20 -0.46 32.20
N TYR A 171 -8.28 0.68 31.51
CA TYR A 171 -9.12 1.81 31.93
C TYR A 171 -10.60 1.41 32.00
N LEU A 172 -11.13 0.70 30.98
CA LEU A 172 -12.52 0.22 31.00
C LEU A 172 -12.78 -0.70 32.19
N LYS A 173 -11.88 -1.65 32.44
CA LYS A 173 -11.97 -2.59 33.57
C LYS A 173 -11.97 -1.87 34.92
N ASN A 174 -11.02 -0.94 35.12
CA ASN A 174 -10.87 -0.21 36.38
C ASN A 174 -12.07 0.71 36.68
N ASN A 175 -12.73 1.23 35.64
CA ASN A 175 -13.89 2.11 35.75
C ASN A 175 -15.23 1.36 35.60
N ARG A 176 -15.22 0.02 35.53
CA ARG A 176 -16.42 -0.82 35.35
C ARG A 176 -17.25 -0.44 34.12
N LEU A 177 -16.59 -0.04 33.05
CA LEU A 177 -17.19 0.27 31.76
C LEU A 177 -17.20 -1.00 30.90
N THR A 178 -18.34 -1.31 30.27
CA THR A 178 -18.53 -2.52 29.46
C THR A 178 -18.46 -2.26 27.96
N ARG A 179 -18.45 -0.99 27.54
CA ARG A 179 -18.50 -0.58 26.14
C ARG A 179 -17.62 0.64 25.90
N ILE A 180 -16.82 0.57 24.85
CA ILE A 180 -16.19 1.71 24.19
C ILE A 180 -16.55 1.68 22.70
N GLU A 181 -16.73 2.86 22.12
CA GLU A 181 -17.04 2.99 20.70
C GLU A 181 -16.58 4.35 20.20
N ALA A 182 -16.03 4.38 19.00
CA ALA A 182 -15.74 5.65 18.33
C ALA A 182 -17.04 6.35 17.95
N THR A 183 -17.08 7.68 18.09
CA THR A 183 -18.16 8.47 17.51
C THR A 183 -17.88 8.70 16.03
N ARG A 184 -18.92 8.92 15.21
CA ARG A 184 -18.74 9.32 13.80
C ARG A 184 -17.92 10.60 13.67
N GLU A 185 -18.17 11.57 14.55
CA GLU A 185 -17.40 12.82 14.61
C GLU A 185 -15.89 12.56 14.83
N ALA A 186 -15.52 11.56 15.63
CA ALA A 186 -14.12 11.19 15.83
C ALA A 186 -13.51 10.55 14.58
N GLU A 187 -14.28 9.75 13.82
CA GLU A 187 -13.83 9.21 12.54
C GLU A 187 -13.60 10.32 11.50
N ASP A 188 -14.52 11.26 11.41
CA ASP A 188 -14.44 12.38 10.47
C ASP A 188 -13.21 13.25 10.77
N LYS A 189 -13.02 13.63 12.05
CA LYS A 189 -11.83 14.38 12.49
C LYS A 189 -10.53 13.64 12.20
N TRP A 190 -10.50 12.33 12.42
CA TRP A 190 -9.32 11.53 12.13
C TRP A 190 -9.04 11.46 10.63
N ARG A 191 -10.08 11.27 9.82
CA ARG A 191 -9.98 11.28 8.37
C ARG A 191 -9.42 12.61 7.86
N ASP A 192 -9.96 13.73 8.30
CA ASP A 192 -9.50 15.06 7.92
C ASP A 192 -8.04 15.29 8.31
N LEU A 193 -7.64 14.84 9.51
CA LEU A 193 -6.24 14.86 9.92
C LEU A 193 -5.36 14.01 8.97
N THR A 194 -5.73 12.76 8.68
CA THR A 194 -4.94 11.91 7.79
C THR A 194 -4.82 12.49 6.38
N MET A 195 -5.89 13.10 5.86
CA MET A 195 -5.90 13.73 4.55
C MET A 195 -5.03 15.00 4.53
N SER A 196 -5.12 15.84 5.57
CA SER A 196 -4.28 17.05 5.66
C SER A 196 -2.79 16.72 5.75
N VAL A 197 -2.41 15.70 6.53
CA VAL A 197 -1.03 15.22 6.62
C VAL A 197 -0.54 14.63 5.30
N ALA A 198 -1.41 13.93 4.57
CA ALA A 198 -1.10 13.41 3.23
C ALA A 198 -0.97 14.51 2.16
N GLY A 199 -1.26 15.77 2.48
CA GLY A 199 -1.21 16.90 1.55
C GLY A 199 -2.53 17.17 0.80
N GLY A 200 -3.64 16.55 1.21
CA GLY A 200 -4.98 16.72 0.64
C GLY A 200 -5.69 18.05 1.02
N GLY A 201 -4.93 19.12 1.24
CA GLY A 201 -5.44 20.46 1.57
C GLY A 201 -5.55 21.41 0.36
N GLY A 202 -5.94 20.89 -0.81
CA GLY A 202 -6.11 21.69 -2.01
C GLY A 202 -7.05 20.98 -2.99
N GLY A 203 -8.35 21.21 -2.84
CA GLY A 203 -9.38 20.66 -3.71
C GLY A 203 -10.78 20.94 -3.16
N GLU A 204 -11.18 22.23 -3.21
CA GLU A 204 -12.54 22.57 -3.65
C GLU A 204 -12.58 22.55 -5.18
#